data_AF-A0A2V7AJB9-F1
#
_entry.id   AF-A0A2V7AJB9-F1
#
_cell.length_a   1.000
_cell.length_b   1.000
_cell.length_c   1.000
_cell.angle_alpha   90.00
_cell.angle_beta   90.00
_cell.angle_gamma   90.00
#
_symmetry.space_group_name_H-M   'P 1'
#
loop_
_entity.id
_entity.type
_entity.pdbx_description
1 polymer ?
#
loop_
_entity_poly.entity_id
_entity_poly.type
_entity_poly.pdbx_seq_one_letter_code
_entity_poly.pdbx_strand_id
1 'polypeptide(L)'
;MTDWRPDRARRLSLRSPPASNRLNSRREASPLPLAHQLLKLKQGNEESATHRAGKRTMTDARSERRGRETAMTKWIGIAISAAWLIMAQAAAAAPTAGPTESVETAIVQVLSILNGGEASGTPVADRSAQVRRIARELFDFDEISRHALGRHWQSLTTAEQAEFVTLFRDLLERSYMSHLDGYAGERITFVGETVDGDLATVRSKVVTKRGTEIPLDYRVRARDERWLVYDVQIGGMSFVSSYRSQFDRVIRTEGYGALRGRLQKKSLDTALAERRPEGM
;
A
#
# COMPACT_ATOMS: atom_id res chain seq x y z
N MET A 1 -2.45 -43.07 70.64
CA MET A 1 -3.01 -42.30 69.51
C MET A 1 -4.10 -41.42 70.08
N THR A 2 -3.94 -40.11 69.88
CA THR A 2 -4.63 -38.98 70.53
C THR A 2 -4.76 -37.89 69.44
N ASP A 3 -5.73 -36.97 69.43
CA ASP A 3 -6.92 -36.80 70.28
C ASP A 3 -8.04 -36.04 69.50
N TRP A 4 -9.18 -35.86 70.17
CA TRP A 4 -10.34 -34.95 70.05
C TRP A 4 -10.35 -33.71 69.08
N ARG A 5 -11.57 -33.14 68.91
CA ARG A 5 -11.94 -32.00 68.03
C ARG A 5 -11.96 -30.62 68.78
N PRO A 6 -12.76 -29.59 68.40
CA PRO A 6 -12.49 -28.53 67.41
C PRO A 6 -12.57 -27.09 68.03
N ASP A 7 -12.55 -26.01 67.22
CA ASP A 7 -13.55 -24.89 67.21
C ASP A 7 -13.04 -23.47 66.79
N ARG A 8 -14.03 -22.60 66.48
CA ARG A 8 -14.01 -21.11 66.31
C ARG A 8 -13.40 -20.58 65.00
N ALA A 9 -14.04 -19.82 64.11
CA ALA A 9 -15.31 -19.04 64.04
C ALA A 9 -15.29 -17.56 64.53
N ARG A 10 -15.37 -16.64 63.54
CA ARG A 10 -15.86 -15.21 63.48
C ARG A 10 -15.32 -14.63 62.14
N ARG A 11 -16.03 -14.03 61.18
CA ARG A 11 -17.30 -13.26 61.06
C ARG A 11 -17.15 -11.75 61.35
N LEU A 12 -17.74 -10.93 60.46
CA LEU A 12 -17.95 -9.46 60.47
C LEU A 12 -16.84 -8.60 59.81
N SER A 13 -17.10 -7.41 59.23
CA SER A 13 -18.19 -6.93 58.31
C SER A 13 -17.94 -5.47 57.87
N LEU A 14 -18.63 -5.00 56.81
CA LEU A 14 -18.93 -3.59 56.46
C LEU A 14 -17.77 -2.61 56.13
N ARG A 15 -17.76 -2.07 54.89
CA ARG A 15 -18.10 -0.64 54.60
C ARG A 15 -17.96 -0.25 53.11
N SER A 16 -18.92 0.57 52.66
CA SER A 16 -18.93 1.40 51.45
C SER A 16 -19.83 2.62 51.74
N PRO A 17 -19.90 3.69 50.90
CA PRO A 17 -18.91 4.28 49.98
C PRO A 17 -18.46 5.65 50.58
N PRO A 18 -18.28 6.79 49.87
CA PRO A 18 -19.29 7.47 49.03
C PRO A 18 -18.75 8.03 47.68
N ALA A 19 -19.57 8.81 46.95
CA ALA A 19 -19.19 9.50 45.71
C ALA A 19 -19.57 11.00 45.75
N SER A 20 -18.72 11.87 45.18
CA SER A 20 -18.95 13.31 44.96
C SER A 20 -17.78 13.95 44.17
N ASN A 21 -17.85 15.12 43.50
CA ASN A 21 -18.96 15.89 42.88
C ASN A 21 -18.41 17.15 42.15
N ARG A 22 -18.88 17.42 40.90
CA ARG A 22 -19.05 18.75 40.24
C ARG A 22 -17.87 19.48 39.54
N LEU A 23 -18.33 20.44 38.69
CA LEU A 23 -17.64 21.53 37.95
C LEU A 23 -16.90 21.07 36.67
N ASN A 24 -17.36 21.34 35.42
CA ASN A 24 -18.09 22.44 34.75
C ASN A 24 -17.27 23.71 34.45
N SER A 25 -16.97 23.92 33.16
CA SER A 25 -16.63 25.23 32.55
C SER A 25 -17.16 25.29 31.11
N ARG A 26 -18.00 26.28 30.78
CA ARG A 26 -18.46 26.59 29.42
C ARG A 26 -17.49 27.53 28.68
N ARG A 27 -17.45 27.41 27.35
CA ARG A 27 -17.45 28.48 26.31
C ARG A 27 -17.59 27.76 24.95
N GLU A 28 -18.57 28.08 24.09
CA GLU A 28 -18.63 29.23 23.14
C GLU A 28 -17.51 29.17 22.07
N ALA A 29 -17.73 29.34 20.76
CA ALA A 29 -18.97 29.30 19.93
C ALA A 29 -18.59 29.18 18.43
N SER A 30 -19.50 28.73 17.56
CA SER A 30 -19.37 28.85 16.09
C SER A 30 -19.85 30.23 15.60
N PRO A 31 -19.38 30.78 14.45
CA PRO A 31 -19.91 30.34 13.14
C PRO A 31 -18.90 30.37 11.95
N LEU A 32 -19.35 29.87 10.79
CA LEU A 32 -18.73 30.05 9.48
C LEU A 32 -19.02 31.46 8.89
N PRO A 33 -18.33 31.87 7.81
CA PRO A 33 -19.08 32.36 6.67
C PRO A 33 -18.60 31.88 5.29
N LEU A 34 -19.54 31.81 4.34
CA LEU A 34 -19.28 31.59 2.92
C LEU A 34 -18.57 32.80 2.30
N ALA A 35 -17.38 32.62 1.72
CA ALA A 35 -16.67 33.69 1.00
C ALA A 35 -15.93 33.20 -0.26
N HIS A 36 -15.25 32.05 -0.22
CA HIS A 36 -14.43 31.56 -1.34
C HIS A 36 -15.20 30.84 -2.45
N GLN A 37 -16.53 30.81 -2.40
CA GLN A 37 -17.38 30.20 -3.44
C GLN A 37 -17.70 31.15 -4.62
N LEU A 38 -17.10 32.35 -4.64
CA LEU A 38 -17.38 33.42 -5.62
C LEU A 38 -16.18 33.81 -6.52
N LEU A 39 -15.18 32.92 -6.71
CA LEU A 39 -14.08 33.16 -7.67
C LEU A 39 -13.97 32.17 -8.84
N LYS A 40 -14.94 31.27 -9.03
CA LYS A 40 -14.99 30.33 -10.19
C LYS A 40 -15.93 30.75 -11.34
N LEU A 41 -16.43 31.99 -11.33
CA LEU A 41 -17.37 32.52 -12.34
C LEU A 41 -16.78 33.62 -13.24
N LYS A 42 -15.45 33.74 -13.36
CA LYS A 42 -14.81 34.78 -14.19
C LYS A 42 -13.57 34.38 -15.01
N GLN A 43 -13.33 33.08 -15.24
CA GLN A 43 -12.23 32.60 -16.10
C GLN A 43 -12.67 31.62 -17.21
N GLY A 44 -13.97 31.42 -17.39
CA GLY A 44 -14.52 30.68 -18.54
C GLY A 44 -15.11 31.62 -19.59
N ASN A 45 -14.31 32.50 -20.22
CA ASN A 45 -14.83 33.37 -21.30
C ASN A 45 -13.83 33.97 -22.33
N GLU A 46 -12.53 33.63 -22.37
CA GLU A 46 -11.55 34.45 -23.13
C GLU A 46 -10.77 33.78 -24.29
N GLU A 47 -10.77 32.45 -24.48
CA GLU A 47 -9.96 31.79 -25.54
C GLU A 47 -10.75 31.17 -26.71
N SER A 48 -12.05 31.43 -26.82
CA SER A 48 -12.90 30.86 -27.90
C SER A 48 -13.02 31.73 -29.17
N ALA A 49 -12.25 32.82 -29.31
CA ALA A 49 -12.55 33.88 -30.28
C ALA A 49 -11.33 34.59 -30.91
N THR A 50 -10.40 33.87 -31.55
CA THR A 50 -9.54 34.43 -32.64
C THR A 50 -9.13 33.34 -33.64
N HIS A 51 -8.51 33.73 -34.77
CA HIS A 51 -7.92 32.85 -35.79
C HIS A 51 -8.84 31.82 -36.51
N ARG A 52 -10.12 32.17 -36.73
CA ARG A 52 -10.92 31.61 -37.84
C ARG A 52 -11.14 32.60 -38.99
N ALA A 53 -10.06 33.18 -39.51
CA ALA A 53 -10.06 34.01 -40.72
C ALA A 53 -8.76 33.81 -41.52
N GLY A 54 -8.84 33.57 -42.83
CA GLY A 54 -7.66 33.33 -43.68
C GLY A 54 -7.77 32.23 -44.73
N LYS A 55 -8.91 32.12 -45.45
CA LYS A 55 -8.97 31.35 -46.72
C LYS A 55 -8.68 32.27 -47.90
N ARG A 56 -8.24 31.69 -49.03
CA ARG A 56 -7.53 32.31 -50.18
C ARG A 56 -6.04 32.51 -49.83
N THR A 57 -5.07 32.08 -50.65
CA THR A 57 -5.13 31.67 -52.06
C THR A 57 -4.74 30.20 -52.30
N MET A 58 -5.51 29.54 -53.16
CA MET A 58 -5.20 28.27 -53.83
C MET A 58 -5.68 28.46 -55.28
N THR A 59 -5.02 27.82 -56.24
CA THR A 59 -5.14 28.03 -57.70
C THR A 59 -4.59 29.37 -58.23
N ASP A 60 -3.26 29.47 -58.33
CA ASP A 60 -2.62 29.91 -59.57
C ASP A 60 -1.23 29.23 -59.71
N ALA A 61 -0.61 29.29 -60.90
CA ALA A 61 0.73 28.81 -61.27
C ALA A 61 1.13 27.42 -60.71
N ARG A 62 0.97 26.28 -61.39
CA ARG A 62 0.65 25.94 -62.79
C ARG A 62 1.39 26.72 -63.89
N SER A 63 2.71 26.66 -63.91
CA SER A 63 3.50 26.95 -65.13
C SER A 63 4.90 26.37 -65.14
N GLU A 64 5.68 26.54 -64.06
CA GLU A 64 7.13 26.28 -64.12
C GLU A 64 7.57 24.82 -63.87
N ARG A 65 8.61 24.43 -64.61
CA ARG A 65 9.56 23.32 -64.33
C ARG A 65 8.98 21.90 -64.33
N ARG A 66 8.05 21.67 -65.27
CA ARG A 66 8.05 20.45 -66.07
C ARG A 66 9.46 20.18 -66.63
N GLY A 67 10.03 18.99 -66.39
CA GLY A 67 11.21 18.49 -67.09
C GLY A 67 12.46 18.25 -66.24
N ARG A 68 12.57 17.03 -65.69
CA ARG A 68 13.79 16.21 -65.60
C ARG A 68 13.43 14.81 -65.08
N GLU A 69 12.90 13.99 -65.97
CA GLU A 69 12.73 12.56 -65.74
C GLU A 69 14.08 11.85 -65.82
N THR A 70 14.45 11.06 -64.81
CA THR A 70 15.44 9.97 -64.96
C THR A 70 15.25 8.89 -63.88
N ALA A 71 15.25 7.63 -64.31
CA ALA A 71 15.66 6.45 -63.54
C ALA A 71 14.98 6.15 -62.17
N MET A 72 13.74 5.68 -62.25
CA MET A 72 13.27 4.57 -61.40
C MET A 72 14.11 3.31 -61.69
N THR A 73 14.68 2.59 -60.69
CA THR A 73 14.99 1.10 -60.70
C THR A 73 15.99 0.60 -59.61
N LYS A 74 15.51 -0.33 -58.76
CA LYS A 74 16.17 -1.47 -58.04
C LYS A 74 17.16 -1.34 -56.83
N TRP A 75 16.65 -1.78 -55.66
CA TRP A 75 17.10 -2.89 -54.76
C TRP A 75 18.56 -3.01 -54.20
N ILE A 76 18.66 -2.85 -52.86
CA ILE A 76 19.37 -3.66 -51.80
C ILE A 76 20.78 -4.25 -52.05
N GLY A 77 21.74 -4.00 -51.14
CA GLY A 77 23.09 -4.61 -51.21
C GLY A 77 24.10 -4.43 -50.04
N ILE A 78 23.67 -4.46 -48.77
CA ILE A 78 24.40 -4.90 -47.53
C ILE A 78 25.95 -4.63 -47.38
N ALA A 79 26.27 -3.73 -46.43
CA ALA A 79 27.40 -3.73 -45.46
C ALA A 79 28.87 -3.71 -46.00
N ILE A 80 29.93 -3.47 -45.21
CA ILE A 80 30.19 -3.30 -43.75
C ILE A 80 31.21 -2.12 -43.59
N SER A 81 31.62 -1.53 -42.46
CA SER A 81 31.69 -1.86 -41.02
C SER A 81 31.78 -0.58 -40.12
N ALA A 82 31.93 -0.77 -38.81
CA ALA A 82 32.71 0.01 -37.80
C ALA A 82 33.56 1.23 -38.28
N ALA A 83 33.79 2.30 -37.50
CA ALA A 83 33.52 2.62 -36.08
C ALA A 83 33.87 4.14 -35.84
N TRP A 84 33.65 4.81 -34.70
CA TRP A 84 33.09 4.46 -33.37
C TRP A 84 32.59 5.74 -32.67
N LEU A 85 31.42 5.71 -32.00
CA LEU A 85 31.16 6.42 -30.73
C LEU A 85 29.81 5.97 -30.13
N ILE A 86 29.79 4.85 -29.39
CA ILE A 86 28.60 4.46 -28.62
C ILE A 86 28.55 5.35 -27.37
N MET A 87 27.75 6.42 -27.44
CA MET A 87 27.34 7.14 -26.24
C MET A 87 26.39 6.22 -25.46
N ALA A 88 26.95 5.47 -24.52
CA ALA A 88 26.22 4.53 -23.68
C ALA A 88 25.35 5.28 -22.66
N GLN A 89 24.26 5.88 -23.15
CA GLN A 89 23.11 6.13 -22.28
C GLN A 89 22.61 4.76 -21.83
N ALA A 90 22.93 4.42 -20.59
CA ALA A 90 22.23 3.38 -19.88
C ALA A 90 20.77 3.82 -19.76
N ALA A 91 19.95 3.39 -20.72
CA ALA A 91 18.53 3.24 -20.49
C ALA A 91 18.40 2.20 -19.38
N ALA A 92 18.41 2.68 -18.12
CA ALA A 92 17.85 1.91 -17.04
C ALA A 92 16.44 1.51 -17.50
N ALA A 93 16.18 0.19 -17.53
CA ALA A 93 14.86 -0.31 -17.84
C ALA A 93 13.93 0.10 -16.70
N ALA A 94 13.34 1.29 -16.84
CA ALA A 94 12.30 1.75 -15.96
C ALA A 94 11.21 0.67 -15.95
N PRO A 95 10.79 0.17 -14.78
CA PRO A 95 9.78 -0.88 -14.69
C PRO A 95 8.57 -0.58 -15.59
N THR A 96 8.08 -1.60 -16.28
CA THR A 96 7.08 -1.48 -17.36
C THR A 96 5.77 -0.79 -16.93
N ALA A 97 5.53 -0.70 -15.63
CA ALA A 97 4.54 0.15 -14.99
C ALA A 97 5.23 1.01 -13.90
N GLY A 98 4.73 2.23 -13.67
CA GLY A 98 5.24 3.13 -12.62
C GLY A 98 5.05 2.59 -11.19
N PRO A 99 5.67 3.22 -10.17
CA PRO A 99 5.52 2.79 -8.78
C PRO A 99 4.06 2.90 -8.31
N THR A 100 3.42 4.05 -8.52
CA THR A 100 1.99 4.24 -8.23
C THR A 100 1.11 3.29 -9.03
N GLU A 101 1.36 3.17 -10.34
CA GLU A 101 0.61 2.30 -11.24
C GLU A 101 0.66 0.83 -10.81
N SER A 102 1.80 0.35 -10.33
CA SER A 102 1.98 -1.02 -9.81
C SER A 102 1.13 -1.27 -8.56
N VAL A 103 1.09 -0.32 -7.62
CA VAL A 103 0.27 -0.40 -6.39
C VAL A 103 -1.22 -0.22 -6.71
N GLU A 104 -1.57 0.74 -7.55
CA GLU A 104 -2.94 1.04 -7.95
C GLU A 104 -3.57 -0.12 -8.73
N THR A 105 -2.87 -0.69 -9.71
CA THR A 105 -3.34 -1.85 -10.48
C THR A 105 -3.67 -3.03 -9.59
N ALA A 106 -2.76 -3.37 -8.66
CA ALA A 106 -2.98 -4.47 -7.73
C ALA A 106 -4.16 -4.20 -6.78
N ILE A 107 -4.30 -2.98 -6.26
CA ILE A 107 -5.43 -2.60 -5.40
C ILE A 107 -6.75 -2.62 -6.17
N VAL A 108 -6.80 -2.09 -7.39
CA VAL A 108 -8.00 -2.11 -8.24
C VAL A 108 -8.40 -3.55 -8.59
N GLN A 109 -7.45 -4.45 -8.87
CA GLN A 109 -7.74 -5.88 -9.07
C GLN A 109 -8.35 -6.52 -7.82
N VAL A 110 -7.77 -6.28 -6.63
CA VAL A 110 -8.34 -6.79 -5.36
C VAL A 110 -9.74 -6.23 -5.14
N LEU A 111 -9.96 -4.91 -5.25
CA LEU A 111 -11.27 -4.30 -5.08
C LEU A 111 -12.30 -4.82 -6.10
N SER A 112 -11.89 -5.11 -7.33
CA SER A 112 -12.75 -5.76 -8.33
C SER A 112 -13.21 -7.15 -7.88
N ILE A 113 -12.31 -7.97 -7.33
CA ILE A 113 -12.63 -9.29 -6.75
C ILE A 113 -13.51 -9.15 -5.49
N LEU A 114 -13.29 -8.11 -4.66
CA LEU A 114 -14.12 -7.87 -3.48
C LEU A 114 -15.55 -7.47 -3.85
N ASN A 115 -15.72 -6.58 -4.83
CA ASN A 115 -17.03 -6.10 -5.28
C ASN A 115 -17.79 -7.10 -6.17
N GLY A 116 -17.08 -7.83 -7.05
CA GLY A 116 -17.71 -8.79 -7.96
C GLY A 116 -18.25 -10.04 -7.25
N GLY A 117 -17.69 -10.40 -6.09
CA GLY A 117 -17.97 -11.66 -5.40
C GLY A 117 -19.46 -11.94 -5.13
N GLU A 118 -20.26 -10.93 -4.75
CA GLU A 118 -21.70 -11.12 -4.51
C GLU A 118 -22.51 -11.37 -5.78
N ALA A 119 -22.05 -10.87 -6.94
CA ALA A 119 -22.71 -11.05 -8.23
C ALA A 119 -22.20 -12.29 -9.01
N SER A 120 -20.96 -12.73 -8.77
CA SER A 120 -20.31 -13.79 -9.55
C SER A 120 -20.54 -15.21 -9.03
N GLY A 121 -21.07 -15.40 -7.82
CA GLY A 121 -21.30 -16.73 -7.23
C GLY A 121 -20.02 -17.52 -6.92
N THR A 122 -18.86 -16.86 -6.97
CA THR A 122 -17.53 -17.48 -6.79
C THR A 122 -17.33 -17.96 -5.35
N PRO A 123 -16.89 -19.21 -5.11
CA PRO A 123 -16.61 -19.68 -3.76
C PRO A 123 -15.55 -18.84 -3.04
N VAL A 124 -15.77 -18.55 -1.76
CA VAL A 124 -14.89 -17.71 -0.90
C VAL A 124 -13.43 -18.16 -0.93
N ALA A 125 -13.19 -19.47 -1.03
CA ALA A 125 -11.85 -20.05 -1.12
C ALA A 125 -11.10 -19.65 -2.40
N ASP A 126 -11.80 -19.55 -3.54
CA ASP A 126 -11.20 -19.14 -4.82
C ASP A 126 -10.92 -17.62 -4.84
N ARG A 127 -11.88 -16.79 -4.41
CA ARG A 127 -11.66 -15.35 -4.16
C ARG A 127 -10.45 -15.12 -3.24
N SER A 128 -10.33 -15.91 -2.17
CA SER A 128 -9.17 -15.85 -1.27
C SER A 128 -7.86 -16.23 -1.96
N ALA A 129 -7.86 -17.25 -2.83
CA ALA A 129 -6.68 -17.66 -3.60
C ALA A 129 -6.25 -16.59 -4.62
N GLN A 130 -7.21 -15.97 -5.32
CA GLN A 130 -6.97 -14.89 -6.27
C GLN A 130 -6.35 -13.65 -5.59
N VAL A 131 -6.90 -13.20 -4.46
CA VAL A 131 -6.35 -12.05 -3.71
C VAL A 131 -4.95 -12.36 -3.15
N ARG A 132 -4.73 -13.57 -2.62
CA ARG A 132 -3.40 -14.03 -2.17
C ARG A 132 -2.38 -14.08 -3.31
N ARG A 133 -2.79 -14.41 -4.54
CA ARG A 133 -1.93 -14.34 -5.72
C ARG A 133 -1.48 -12.90 -5.98
N ILE A 134 -2.41 -11.95 -6.05
CA ILE A 134 -2.10 -10.52 -6.26
C ILE A 134 -1.19 -9.98 -5.14
N ALA A 135 -1.43 -10.36 -3.87
CA ALA A 135 -0.56 -9.99 -2.77
C ALA A 135 0.89 -10.51 -2.94
N ARG A 136 1.07 -11.75 -3.41
CA ARG A 136 2.41 -12.31 -3.71
C ARG A 136 3.07 -11.75 -4.96
N GLU A 137 2.32 -11.08 -5.83
CA GLU A 137 2.85 -10.33 -6.98
C GLU A 137 3.23 -8.89 -6.62
N LEU A 138 2.56 -8.29 -5.63
CA LEU A 138 2.78 -6.91 -5.18
C LEU A 138 3.85 -6.76 -4.07
N PHE A 139 3.95 -7.69 -3.13
CA PHE A 139 4.77 -7.52 -1.92
C PHE A 139 6.10 -8.31 -1.96
N ASP A 140 7.21 -7.65 -1.64
CA ASP A 140 8.52 -8.31 -1.45
C ASP A 140 8.59 -8.92 -0.04
N PHE A 141 8.08 -10.15 0.09
CA PHE A 141 8.06 -10.88 1.35
C PHE A 141 9.47 -11.21 1.89
N ASP A 142 10.52 -11.23 1.05
CA ASP A 142 11.90 -11.40 1.52
C ASP A 142 12.34 -10.14 2.29
N GLU A 143 12.11 -8.95 1.71
CA GLU A 143 12.51 -7.67 2.29
C GLU A 143 11.67 -7.31 3.52
N ILE A 144 10.35 -7.54 3.47
CA ILE A 144 9.43 -7.43 4.63
C ILE A 144 9.95 -8.27 5.80
N SER A 145 10.35 -9.51 5.55
CA SER A 145 10.84 -10.44 6.56
C SER A 145 12.19 -10.03 7.13
N ARG A 146 13.10 -9.56 6.28
CA ARG A 146 14.42 -9.04 6.68
C ARG A 146 14.29 -7.81 7.56
N HIS A 147 13.45 -6.85 7.16
CA HIS A 147 13.18 -5.65 7.95
C HIS A 147 12.45 -5.98 9.27
N ALA A 148 11.56 -6.99 9.29
CA ALA A 148 10.87 -7.43 10.49
C ALA A 148 11.78 -8.14 11.52
N LEU A 149 12.72 -8.98 11.09
CA LEU A 149 13.73 -9.55 12.00
C LEU A 149 14.85 -8.56 12.35
N GLY A 150 15.15 -7.61 11.46
CA GLY A 150 16.19 -6.61 11.65
C GLY A 150 17.54 -7.26 11.98
N ARG A 151 18.15 -6.90 13.11
CA ARG A 151 19.47 -7.44 13.51
C ARG A 151 19.48 -8.95 13.73
N HIS A 152 18.33 -9.58 13.97
CA HIS A 152 18.24 -11.04 14.17
C HIS A 152 18.29 -11.83 12.87
N TRP A 153 18.10 -11.19 11.70
CA TRP A 153 18.16 -11.85 10.39
C TRP A 153 19.54 -12.49 10.14
N GLN A 154 20.61 -11.77 10.46
CA GLN A 154 22.00 -12.20 10.20
C GLN A 154 22.44 -13.40 11.08
N SER A 155 21.73 -13.69 12.17
CA SER A 155 21.99 -14.87 13.03
C SER A 155 21.25 -16.14 12.59
N LEU A 156 20.38 -16.06 11.57
CA LEU A 156 19.65 -17.22 11.05
C LEU A 156 20.37 -17.87 9.87
N THR A 157 20.32 -19.20 9.78
CA THR A 157 20.74 -19.94 8.58
C THR A 157 19.81 -19.64 7.39
N THR A 158 20.26 -19.86 6.16
CA THR A 158 19.45 -19.67 4.95
C THR A 158 18.14 -20.47 4.98
N ALA A 159 18.16 -21.67 5.59
CA ALA A 159 16.97 -22.49 5.77
C ALA A 159 15.97 -21.86 6.76
N GLU A 160 16.45 -21.33 7.89
CA GLU A 160 15.60 -20.62 8.86
C GLU A 160 15.09 -19.28 8.32
N GLN A 161 15.86 -18.58 7.48
CA GLN A 161 15.41 -17.38 6.77
C GLN A 161 14.24 -17.71 5.82
N ALA A 162 14.35 -18.78 5.02
CA ALA A 162 13.28 -19.23 4.12
C ALA A 162 12.05 -19.77 4.88
N GLU A 163 12.26 -20.48 6.00
CA GLU A 163 11.18 -20.88 6.91
C GLU A 163 10.46 -19.66 7.49
N PHE A 164 11.20 -18.64 7.93
CA PHE A 164 10.65 -17.42 8.49
C PHE A 164 9.84 -16.62 7.45
N VAL A 165 10.35 -16.43 6.23
CA VAL A 165 9.63 -15.75 5.13
C VAL A 165 8.29 -16.45 4.88
N THR A 166 8.29 -17.78 4.84
CA THR A 166 7.09 -18.60 4.69
C THR A 166 6.12 -18.40 5.85
N LEU A 167 6.59 -18.57 7.09
CA LEU A 167 5.77 -18.44 8.30
C LEU A 167 5.21 -17.04 8.51
N PHE A 168 5.96 -16.00 8.17
CA PHE A 168 5.52 -14.61 8.31
C PHE A 168 4.56 -14.21 7.20
N ARG A 169 4.83 -14.54 5.92
CA ARG A 169 3.84 -14.40 4.84
C ARG A 169 2.52 -15.08 5.21
N ASP A 170 2.57 -16.31 5.71
CA ASP A 170 1.38 -17.07 6.08
C ASP A 170 0.65 -16.48 7.30
N LEU A 171 1.34 -15.76 8.20
CA LEU A 171 0.73 -14.93 9.24
C LEU A 171 -0.03 -13.76 8.61
N LEU A 172 0.61 -13.00 7.72
CA LEU A 172 -0.01 -11.84 7.06
C LEU A 172 -1.22 -12.23 6.20
N GLU A 173 -1.11 -13.32 5.42
CA GLU A 173 -2.22 -13.88 4.63
C GLU A 173 -3.38 -14.40 5.51
N ARG A 174 -3.20 -14.65 6.81
CA ARG A 174 -4.30 -14.96 7.73
C ARG A 174 -4.86 -13.70 8.40
N SER A 175 -3.98 -12.93 9.03
CA SER A 175 -4.33 -11.73 9.80
C SER A 175 -5.13 -10.70 8.98
N TYR A 176 -4.87 -10.60 7.66
CA TYR A 176 -5.46 -9.52 6.84
C TYR A 176 -6.51 -9.96 5.82
N MET A 177 -6.58 -11.24 5.41
CA MET A 177 -7.65 -11.68 4.50
C MET A 177 -9.04 -11.59 5.16
N SER A 178 -9.14 -11.92 6.45
CA SER A 178 -10.38 -11.79 7.24
C SER A 178 -10.89 -10.35 7.36
N HIS A 179 -10.02 -9.35 7.19
CA HIS A 179 -10.41 -7.94 7.19
C HIS A 179 -10.94 -7.46 5.83
N LEU A 180 -10.68 -8.18 4.73
CA LEU A 180 -11.20 -7.83 3.40
C LEU A 180 -12.69 -8.15 3.24
N ASP A 181 -13.21 -9.12 3.99
CA ASP A 181 -14.66 -9.36 4.06
C ASP A 181 -15.41 -8.28 4.86
N GLY A 182 -14.67 -7.44 5.61
CA GLY A 182 -15.18 -6.22 6.23
C GLY A 182 -15.07 -4.95 5.38
N TYR A 183 -14.60 -5.05 4.12
CA TYR A 183 -14.56 -3.91 3.20
C TYR A 183 -15.98 -3.45 2.86
N ALA A 184 -16.28 -2.18 3.13
CA ALA A 184 -17.64 -1.66 3.04
C ALA A 184 -17.85 -0.74 1.84
N GLY A 185 -16.82 -0.47 1.03
CA GLY A 185 -16.84 0.52 -0.05
C GLY A 185 -16.01 1.78 0.24
N GLU A 186 -15.01 1.68 1.12
CA GLU A 186 -14.03 2.73 1.39
C GLU A 186 -13.26 3.12 0.12
N ARG A 187 -13.13 4.43 -0.14
CA ARG A 187 -12.43 4.91 -1.35
C ARG A 187 -10.95 5.10 -1.05
N ILE A 188 -10.09 4.39 -1.78
CA ILE A 188 -8.66 4.71 -1.87
C ILE A 188 -8.47 5.82 -2.92
N THR A 189 -7.55 6.75 -2.67
CA THR A 189 -7.19 7.82 -3.62
C THR A 189 -5.71 8.10 -3.52
N PHE A 190 -4.97 7.87 -4.60
CA PHE A 190 -3.56 8.20 -4.69
C PHE A 190 -3.36 9.72 -4.76
N VAL A 191 -2.36 10.22 -4.04
CA VAL A 191 -2.07 11.67 -3.92
C VAL A 191 -0.69 12.03 -4.47
N GLY A 192 0.03 11.06 -5.02
CA GLY A 192 1.32 11.20 -5.68
C GLY A 192 2.38 10.27 -5.12
N GLU A 193 3.56 10.27 -5.73
CA GLU A 193 4.71 9.47 -5.31
C GLU A 193 5.96 10.32 -5.08
N THR A 194 7.07 9.68 -4.75
CA THR A 194 8.42 10.25 -4.67
C THR A 194 9.41 9.12 -4.89
N VAL A 195 10.21 9.20 -5.95
CA VAL A 195 11.15 8.16 -6.39
C VAL A 195 12.59 8.62 -6.10
N ASP A 196 13.41 7.71 -5.62
CA ASP A 196 14.81 7.90 -5.22
C ASP A 196 15.60 6.64 -5.60
N GLY A 197 16.13 6.62 -6.83
CA GLY A 197 16.75 5.45 -7.44
C GLY A 197 15.79 4.25 -7.47
N ASP A 198 16.26 3.10 -6.94
CA ASP A 198 15.49 1.86 -6.85
C ASP A 198 14.44 1.85 -5.72
N LEU A 199 14.16 2.98 -5.06
CA LEU A 199 13.18 3.11 -3.99
C LEU A 199 12.12 4.17 -4.33
N ALA A 200 10.89 3.99 -3.84
CA ALA A 200 9.90 5.06 -3.83
C ALA A 200 8.96 5.01 -2.61
N THR A 201 8.28 6.13 -2.36
CA THR A 201 7.06 6.17 -1.55
C THR A 201 5.89 6.50 -2.46
N VAL A 202 4.93 5.57 -2.60
CA VAL A 202 3.61 5.85 -3.19
C VAL A 202 2.68 6.28 -2.06
N ARG A 203 2.02 7.44 -2.19
CA ARG A 203 1.17 8.01 -1.15
C ARG A 203 -0.29 7.97 -1.58
N SER A 204 -1.16 7.47 -0.70
CA SER A 204 -2.61 7.47 -0.90
C SER A 204 -3.36 7.80 0.39
N LYS A 205 -4.67 7.90 0.30
CA LYS A 205 -5.56 7.97 1.47
C LYS A 205 -6.78 7.08 1.30
N VAL A 206 -7.22 6.49 2.40
CA VAL A 206 -8.53 5.83 2.52
C VAL A 206 -9.52 6.85 3.07
N VAL A 207 -10.66 7.02 2.40
CA VAL A 207 -11.80 7.80 2.91
C VAL A 207 -12.88 6.83 3.39
N THR A 208 -13.16 6.85 4.70
CA THR A 208 -14.20 6.00 5.31
C THR A 208 -15.61 6.49 5.00
N LYS A 209 -16.64 5.66 5.24
CA LYS A 209 -18.05 6.07 5.17
C LYS A 209 -18.40 7.24 6.10
N ARG A 210 -17.60 7.53 7.14
CA ARG A 210 -17.77 8.68 8.04
C ARG A 210 -17.04 9.94 7.57
N GLY A 211 -16.36 9.89 6.42
CA GLY A 211 -15.53 10.99 5.91
C GLY A 211 -14.15 11.12 6.57
N THR A 212 -13.76 10.16 7.42
CA THR A 212 -12.42 10.11 8.00
C THR A 212 -11.41 9.81 6.90
N GLU A 213 -10.39 10.66 6.73
CA GLU A 213 -9.26 10.37 5.85
C GLU A 213 -8.12 9.71 6.64
N ILE A 214 -7.64 8.56 6.18
CA ILE A 214 -6.53 7.81 6.78
C ILE A 214 -5.42 7.73 5.72
N PRO A 215 -4.25 8.35 5.93
CA PRO A 215 -3.15 8.28 4.96
C PRO A 215 -2.50 6.89 4.96
N LEU A 216 -2.16 6.41 3.77
CA LEU A 216 -1.45 5.17 3.49
C LEU A 216 -0.23 5.44 2.61
N ASP A 217 0.96 5.24 3.16
CA ASP A 217 2.22 5.38 2.44
C ASP A 217 2.84 4.00 2.19
N TYR A 218 2.92 3.60 0.92
CA TYR A 218 3.54 2.34 0.49
C TYR A 218 5.01 2.60 0.18
N ARG A 219 5.90 1.93 0.91
CA ARG A 219 7.33 1.92 0.61
C ARG A 219 7.58 0.81 -0.40
N VAL A 220 7.96 1.19 -1.61
CA VAL A 220 8.19 0.27 -2.73
C VAL A 220 9.65 0.31 -3.18
N ARG A 221 10.10 -0.77 -3.81
CA ARG A 221 11.45 -0.88 -4.40
C ARG A 221 11.40 -1.52 -5.78
N ALA A 222 12.32 -1.15 -6.65
CA ALA A 222 12.56 -1.82 -7.91
C ALA A 222 13.29 -3.15 -7.66
N ARG A 223 12.80 -4.24 -8.26
CA ARG A 223 13.43 -5.56 -8.27
C ARG A 223 12.91 -6.33 -9.49
N ASP A 224 13.82 -6.92 -10.28
CA ASP A 224 13.48 -7.73 -11.46
C ASP A 224 12.45 -7.01 -12.39
N GLU A 225 12.78 -5.76 -12.76
CA GLU A 225 11.96 -4.84 -13.59
C GLU A 225 10.53 -4.55 -13.07
N ARG A 226 10.28 -4.73 -11.77
CA ARG A 226 8.98 -4.51 -11.11
C ARG A 226 9.10 -3.69 -9.84
N TRP A 227 8.06 -2.91 -9.50
CA TRP A 227 7.94 -2.26 -8.19
C TRP A 227 7.24 -3.17 -7.20
N LEU A 228 7.92 -3.49 -6.08
CA LEU A 228 7.40 -4.35 -5.01
C LEU A 228 7.30 -3.58 -3.69
N VAL A 229 6.18 -3.70 -2.98
CA VAL A 229 5.96 -3.09 -1.67
C VAL A 229 6.74 -3.87 -0.60
N TYR A 230 7.53 -3.17 0.22
CA TYR A 230 8.28 -3.77 1.35
C TYR A 230 7.90 -3.21 2.73
N ASP A 231 7.12 -2.13 2.81
CA ASP A 231 6.44 -1.67 4.04
C ASP A 231 5.20 -0.83 3.69
N VAL A 232 4.24 -0.76 4.61
CA VAL A 232 3.04 0.09 4.50
C VAL A 232 2.91 0.88 5.79
N GLN A 233 2.73 2.20 5.69
CA GLN A 233 2.58 3.07 6.84
C GLN A 233 1.13 3.56 6.93
N ILE A 234 0.45 3.27 8.04
CA ILE A 234 -0.95 3.64 8.27
C ILE A 234 -0.96 4.75 9.31
N GLY A 235 -1.41 5.96 8.93
CA GLY A 235 -1.32 7.12 9.84
C GLY A 235 0.13 7.46 10.24
N GLY A 236 1.11 7.19 9.37
CA GLY A 236 2.55 7.32 9.65
C GLY A 236 3.17 6.19 10.49
N MET A 237 2.39 5.17 10.90
CA MET A 237 2.91 4.02 11.63
C MET A 237 3.29 2.87 10.67
N SER A 238 4.59 2.61 10.55
CA SER A 238 5.15 1.48 9.79
C SER A 238 4.67 0.12 10.32
N PHE A 239 4.06 -0.65 9.44
CA PHE A 239 3.60 -2.02 9.66
C PHE A 239 4.76 -2.94 10.02
N VAL A 240 5.84 -2.90 9.25
CA VAL A 240 7.02 -3.77 9.47
C VAL A 240 7.77 -3.38 10.75
N SER A 241 7.80 -2.10 11.11
CA SER A 241 8.34 -1.63 12.40
C SER A 241 7.54 -2.14 13.61
N SER A 242 6.21 -2.22 13.47
CA SER A 242 5.31 -2.78 14.50
C SER A 242 5.58 -4.27 14.73
N TYR A 243 5.75 -5.06 13.67
CA TYR A 243 6.16 -6.46 13.78
C TYR A 243 7.59 -6.61 14.34
N ARG A 244 8.55 -5.81 13.86
CA ARG A 244 9.93 -5.79 14.37
C ARG A 244 10.02 -5.55 15.87
N SER A 245 9.19 -4.66 16.40
CA SER A 245 9.12 -4.36 17.84
C SER A 245 8.59 -5.53 18.67
N GLN A 246 7.73 -6.38 18.09
CA GLN A 246 7.20 -7.59 18.71
C GLN A 246 8.19 -8.76 18.59
N PHE A 247 8.80 -8.94 17.42
CA PHE A 247 9.77 -10.01 17.17
C PHE A 247 11.07 -9.79 17.96
N ASP A 248 11.60 -8.55 18.05
CA ASP A 248 12.74 -8.25 18.93
C ASP A 248 12.45 -8.62 20.38
N ARG A 249 11.24 -8.33 20.88
CA ARG A 249 10.84 -8.67 22.25
C ARG A 249 10.91 -10.19 22.47
N VAL A 250 10.22 -10.97 21.64
CA VAL A 250 10.15 -12.45 21.80
C VAL A 250 11.54 -13.08 21.64
N ILE A 251 12.34 -12.66 20.66
CA ILE A 251 13.68 -13.22 20.46
C ILE A 251 14.59 -12.89 21.65
N ARG A 252 14.47 -11.70 22.26
CA ARG A 252 15.24 -11.30 23.44
C ARG A 252 14.80 -11.97 24.74
N THR A 253 13.52 -12.34 24.88
CA THR A 253 13.01 -12.99 26.10
C THR A 253 13.10 -14.51 26.06
N GLU A 254 12.91 -15.12 24.88
CA GLU A 254 12.66 -16.56 24.72
C GLU A 254 13.41 -17.18 23.53
N GLY A 255 14.19 -16.40 22.77
CA GLY A 255 14.96 -16.86 21.62
C GLY A 255 14.15 -17.04 20.34
N TYR A 256 14.86 -17.21 19.22
CA TYR A 256 14.23 -17.39 17.89
C TYR A 256 13.32 -18.62 17.82
N GLY A 257 13.70 -19.72 18.49
CA GLY A 257 12.88 -20.94 18.55
C GLY A 257 11.47 -20.70 19.12
N ALA A 258 11.31 -19.79 20.08
CA ALA A 258 10.01 -19.41 20.61
C ALA A 258 9.20 -18.55 19.62
N LEU A 259 9.84 -17.60 18.92
CA LEU A 259 9.17 -16.85 17.84
C LEU A 259 8.67 -17.79 16.74
N ARG A 260 9.53 -18.67 16.23
CA ARG A 260 9.16 -19.69 15.25
C ARG A 260 8.00 -20.56 15.75
N GLY A 261 8.09 -21.06 16.98
CA GLY A 261 7.04 -21.88 17.58
C GLY A 261 5.69 -21.16 17.69
N ARG A 262 5.68 -19.85 17.98
CA ARG A 262 4.46 -19.02 18.00
C ARG A 262 3.88 -18.80 16.60
N LEU A 263 4.73 -18.58 15.59
CA LEU A 263 4.31 -18.45 14.19
C LEU A 263 3.70 -19.77 13.65
N GLN A 264 4.38 -20.90 13.87
CA GLN A 264 3.92 -22.24 13.51
C GLN A 264 2.58 -22.58 14.20
N LYS A 265 2.43 -22.24 15.50
CA LYS A 265 1.17 -22.41 16.26
C LYS A 265 0.11 -21.35 15.96
N LYS A 266 0.37 -20.40 15.05
CA LYS A 266 -0.54 -19.30 14.67
C LYS A 266 -0.96 -18.41 15.85
N SER A 267 -0.17 -18.39 16.93
CA SER A 267 -0.49 -17.70 18.19
C SER A 267 0.01 -16.26 18.25
N LEU A 268 0.24 -15.64 17.08
CA LEU A 268 0.68 -14.25 16.94
C LEU A 268 -0.37 -13.38 16.21
N ASP A 269 -1.37 -13.99 15.58
CA ASP A 269 -2.45 -13.27 14.86
C ASP A 269 -3.25 -12.34 15.81
N THR A 270 -3.35 -12.65 17.12
CA THR A 270 -4.13 -11.88 18.10
C THR A 270 -3.55 -10.48 18.42
N ALA A 271 -2.22 -10.34 18.44
CA ALA A 271 -1.56 -9.22 19.12
C ALA A 271 -1.66 -7.84 18.43
N LEU A 272 -2.12 -7.80 17.17
CA LEU A 272 -2.39 -6.56 16.44
C LEU A 272 -3.88 -6.18 16.43
N ALA A 273 -4.79 -7.16 16.50
CA ALA A 273 -6.22 -6.88 16.61
C ALA A 273 -6.54 -6.09 17.89
N GLU A 274 -5.94 -6.48 19.02
CA GLU A 274 -6.04 -5.83 20.33
C GLU A 274 -5.45 -4.40 20.39
N ARG A 275 -4.75 -3.95 19.34
CA ARG A 275 -4.09 -2.63 19.30
C ARG A 275 -4.82 -1.59 18.45
N ARG A 276 -5.96 -1.94 17.85
CA ARG A 276 -6.85 -0.96 17.23
C ARG A 276 -7.55 -0.16 18.36
N PRO A 277 -7.53 1.19 18.34
CA PRO A 277 -8.35 1.94 19.28
C PRO A 277 -9.83 1.73 18.96
N GLU A 278 -10.56 1.07 19.86
CA GLU A 278 -12.02 0.99 19.78
C GLU A 278 -12.63 2.36 20.13
N GLY A 279 -12.83 3.21 19.13
CA GLY A 279 -13.53 4.50 19.31
C GLY A 279 -13.02 5.66 18.47
N MET A 280 -13.24 5.60 17.14
CA MET A 280 -13.41 6.75 16.24
C MET A 280 -14.46 6.40 15.18
#